data_AF-A0A8D9F5E4-F1
#
_entry.id   AF-A0A8D9F5E4-F1
#
_cell.length_a   1.000
_cell.length_b   1.000
_cell.length_c   1.000
_cell.angle_alpha   90.00
_cell.angle_beta   90.00
_cell.angle_gamma   90.00
#
_symmetry.space_group_name_H-M   'P 1'
#
loop_
_entity.id
_entity.type
_entity.pdbx_description
1 polymer ?
#
loop_
_entity_poly.entity_id
_entity_poly.type
_entity_poly.pdbx_seq_one_letter_code
_entity_poly.pdbx_strand_id
1 'polypeptide(L)'
;MLVHSLKQSRKMLPRYQKRDGRKGREFPYWARPTTLQYRYNYDYAHNYYDDCIKYLDNKSRGERKDIPRPQTWAERALRTYTKGHVETAAYESLKEDKELLTKVTHSAKFYAQHSKE
;
A
#
# COMPACT_ATOMS: atom_id res chain seq x y z
N MET A 1 6.20 -49.00 16.85
CA MET A 1 5.61 -47.95 15.98
C MET A 1 6.44 -46.69 16.14
N LEU A 2 7.22 -46.32 15.13
CA LEU A 2 8.24 -45.25 15.16
C LEU A 2 7.61 -43.89 14.85
N VAL A 3 7.58 -42.98 15.82
CA VAL A 3 7.17 -41.58 15.63
C VAL A 3 8.38 -40.80 15.12
N HIS A 4 8.47 -40.55 13.81
CA HIS A 4 9.54 -39.75 13.24
C HIS A 4 9.25 -38.25 13.45
N SER A 5 10.07 -37.64 14.31
CA SER A 5 10.12 -36.20 14.56
C SER A 5 10.73 -35.45 13.37
N LEU A 6 9.89 -34.86 12.51
CA LEU A 6 10.32 -33.89 11.51
C LEU A 6 10.61 -32.53 12.18
N LYS A 7 11.83 -32.36 12.71
CA LYS A 7 12.38 -31.02 12.98
C LYS A 7 12.78 -30.40 11.65
N GLN A 8 11.81 -29.78 10.97
CA GLN A 8 12.08 -28.91 9.84
C GLN A 8 12.96 -27.76 10.33
N SER A 9 14.25 -27.81 10.00
CA SER A 9 15.19 -26.72 10.25
C SER A 9 14.69 -25.46 9.54
N ARG A 10 14.00 -24.57 10.26
CA ARG A 10 13.78 -23.18 9.85
C ARG A 10 15.15 -22.53 9.69
N LYS A 11 15.70 -22.55 8.48
CA LYS A 11 16.80 -21.66 8.09
C LYS A 11 16.24 -20.24 8.21
N MET A 12 16.51 -19.61 9.35
CA MET A 12 16.25 -18.18 9.56
C MET A 12 16.86 -17.44 8.36
N LEU A 13 16.06 -16.63 7.67
CA LEU A 13 16.59 -15.71 6.67
C LEU A 13 17.72 -14.90 7.32
N PRO A 14 18.85 -14.67 6.62
CA PRO A 14 19.97 -13.97 7.20
C PRO A 14 19.48 -12.61 7.72
N ARG A 15 19.67 -12.37 9.03
CA ARG A 15 19.41 -11.06 9.65
C ARG A 15 20.18 -10.02 8.85
N TYR A 16 19.52 -8.93 8.45
CA TYR A 16 20.14 -7.84 7.70
C TYR A 16 21.37 -7.34 8.46
N GLN A 17 22.56 -7.70 7.98
CA GLN A 17 23.82 -7.20 8.50
C GLN A 17 24.08 -5.84 7.84
N LYS A 18 24.09 -4.78 8.64
CA LYS A 18 24.46 -3.42 8.18
C LYS A 18 25.92 -3.47 7.74
N ARG A 19 26.18 -3.50 6.43
CA ARG A 19 27.55 -3.51 5.90
C ARG A 19 28.26 -2.23 6.33
N ASP A 20 29.42 -2.39 6.92
CA ASP A 20 30.24 -1.30 7.45
C ASP A 20 30.82 -0.50 6.27
N GLY A 21 30.17 0.59 5.87
CA GLY A 21 30.42 1.30 4.61
C GLY A 21 31.80 1.96 4.47
N ARG A 22 32.67 1.80 5.48
CA ARG A 22 34.02 2.38 5.56
C ARG A 22 35.14 1.34 5.48
N LYS A 23 34.85 0.03 5.59
CA LYS A 23 35.88 -1.01 5.49
C LYS A 23 36.10 -1.43 4.04
N GLY A 24 37.27 -1.07 3.48
CA GLY A 24 37.82 -1.71 2.29
C GLY A 24 37.28 -1.26 0.93
N ARG A 25 36.89 0.00 0.77
CA ARG A 25 36.60 0.55 -0.58
C ARG A 25 37.84 1.20 -1.16
N GLU A 26 38.70 0.39 -1.77
CA GLU A 26 39.88 0.86 -2.51
C GLU A 26 39.51 1.84 -3.65
N PHE A 27 38.27 1.74 -4.16
CA PHE A 27 37.71 2.64 -5.16
C PHE A 27 36.32 3.16 -4.75
N PRO A 28 36.21 4.34 -4.09
CA PRO A 28 34.94 4.85 -3.61
C PRO A 28 33.92 5.10 -4.74
N TYR A 29 34.40 5.43 -5.95
CA TYR A 29 33.56 5.71 -7.13
C TYR A 29 33.11 4.46 -7.89
N TRP A 30 33.77 3.31 -7.67
CA TRP A 30 33.37 2.01 -8.27
C TRP A 30 32.52 1.17 -7.32
N ALA A 31 32.41 1.59 -6.07
CA ALA A 31 31.61 0.89 -5.08
C ALA A 31 30.12 1.18 -5.28
N ARG A 32 29.37 0.16 -5.72
CA ARG A 32 27.91 0.21 -5.83
C ARG A 32 27.29 0.65 -4.49
N PRO A 33 26.51 1.74 -4.45
CA PRO A 33 25.83 2.16 -3.23
C PRO A 33 24.87 1.05 -2.75
N THR A 34 24.96 0.70 -1.47
CA THR A 34 24.14 -0.37 -0.87
C THR A 34 22.66 -0.01 -0.75
N THR A 35 22.30 1.26 -0.91
CA THR A 35 20.94 1.81 -0.70
C THR A 35 20.22 2.19 -1.99
N LEU A 36 20.70 1.76 -3.16
CA LEU A 36 20.15 2.19 -4.46
C LEU A 36 18.95 1.36 -4.93
N GLN A 37 18.13 0.86 -4.01
CA GLN A 37 16.84 0.29 -4.38
C GLN A 37 15.84 1.44 -4.49
N TYR A 38 15.61 1.90 -5.72
CA TYR A 38 14.58 2.89 -6.00
C TYR A 38 13.22 2.39 -5.50
N ARG A 39 12.48 3.25 -4.78
CA ARG A 39 11.10 2.94 -4.33
C ARG A 39 10.23 2.45 -5.48
N TYR A 40 10.41 3.03 -6.67
CA TYR A 40 9.77 2.63 -7.91
C TYR A 40 9.84 1.12 -8.19
N ASN A 41 10.95 0.45 -7.88
CA ASN A 41 11.06 -1.00 -8.11
C ASN A 41 10.16 -1.81 -7.17
N TYR A 42 9.96 -1.34 -5.95
CA TYR A 42 9.02 -1.94 -5.01
C TYR A 42 7.58 -1.71 -5.46
N ASP A 43 7.26 -0.49 -5.87
CA ASP A 43 5.93 -0.15 -6.38
C ASP A 43 5.59 -0.98 -7.63
N TYR A 44 6.56 -1.15 -8.53
CA TYR A 44 6.45 -2.05 -9.69
C TYR A 44 6.16 -3.49 -9.27
N ALA A 45 6.95 -4.03 -8.33
CA ALA A 45 6.78 -5.41 -7.85
C ALA A 45 5.41 -5.61 -7.21
N HIS A 46 4.95 -4.67 -6.39
CA HIS A 46 3.63 -4.72 -5.77
C HIS A 46 2.51 -4.67 -6.82
N ASN A 47 2.60 -3.77 -7.79
CA ASN A 47 1.61 -3.66 -8.87
C ASN A 47 1.47 -4.94 -9.71
N TYR A 48 2.57 -5.67 -9.90
CA TYR A 48 2.57 -6.87 -10.73
C TYR A 48 2.15 -8.12 -9.96
N TYR A 49 2.68 -8.30 -8.75
CA TYR A 49 2.57 -9.58 -8.04
C TYR A 49 1.51 -9.61 -6.95
N ASP A 50 1.11 -8.48 -6.36
CA ASP A 50 0.21 -8.49 -5.19
C ASP A 50 -1.11 -9.22 -5.46
N ASP A 51 -1.72 -9.02 -6.64
CA ASP A 51 -3.00 -9.64 -6.98
C ASP A 51 -2.87 -11.17 -7.13
N CYS A 52 -1.77 -11.65 -7.72
CA CYS A 52 -1.49 -13.06 -7.86
C CYS A 52 -1.16 -13.71 -6.51
N ILE A 53 -0.35 -13.04 -5.69
CA ILE A 53 -0.01 -13.51 -4.33
C ILE A 53 -1.28 -13.63 -3.51
N LYS A 54 -2.12 -12.59 -3.48
CA LYS A 54 -3.41 -12.61 -2.77
C LYS A 54 -4.30 -13.76 -3.26
N TYR A 55 -4.36 -13.98 -4.57
CA TYR A 55 -5.14 -15.10 -5.12
C TYR A 55 -4.62 -16.45 -4.61
N LEU A 56 -3.31 -16.69 -4.67
CA LEU A 56 -2.69 -17.92 -4.20
C LEU A 56 -2.86 -18.11 -2.68
N ASP A 57 -2.71 -17.05 -1.90
CA ASP A 57 -2.91 -17.07 -0.45
C ASP A 57 -4.36 -17.44 -0.10
N ASN A 58 -5.33 -16.81 -0.75
CA ASN A 58 -6.75 -17.10 -0.52
C ASN A 58 -7.12 -18.53 -0.95
N LYS A 59 -6.57 -18.98 -2.10
CA LYS A 59 -6.72 -20.36 -2.56
C LYS A 59 -6.15 -21.37 -1.55
N SER A 60 -4.99 -21.08 -0.97
CA SER A 60 -4.37 -21.94 0.05
C SER A 60 -5.21 -22.01 1.35
N ARG A 61 -5.95 -20.94 1.66
CA ARG A 61 -6.89 -20.87 2.80
C ARG A 61 -8.25 -21.51 2.50
N GLY A 62 -8.47 -22.01 1.29
CA GLY A 62 -9.74 -22.59 0.85
C GLY A 62 -10.81 -21.57 0.48
N GLU A 63 -10.47 -20.28 0.44
CA GLU A 63 -11.38 -19.23 -0.01
C GLU A 63 -11.48 -19.26 -1.56
N ARG A 64 -12.70 -19.42 -2.08
CA ARG A 64 -12.95 -19.29 -3.52
C ARG A 64 -13.02 -17.81 -3.87
N LYS A 65 -11.92 -17.27 -4.41
CA LYS A 65 -11.89 -15.95 -5.04
C LYS A 65 -11.67 -16.05 -6.53
N ASP A 66 -12.14 -15.02 -7.22
CA ASP A 66 -11.94 -14.88 -8.66
C ASP A 66 -10.46 -14.75 -9.00
N ILE A 67 -10.11 -15.32 -10.14
CA ILE A 67 -8.79 -15.17 -10.75
C ILE A 67 -8.58 -13.68 -11.05
N PRO A 68 -7.41 -13.09 -10.72
CA PRO A 68 -7.16 -11.69 -10.99
C PRO A 68 -7.31 -11.40 -12.49
N ARG A 69 -8.08 -10.37 -12.82
CA ARG A 69 -8.34 -9.99 -14.22
C ARG A 69 -7.03 -9.54 -14.89
N PRO A 70 -6.88 -9.80 -16.20
CA PRO A 70 -5.79 -9.19 -16.96
C PRO A 70 -5.95 -7.66 -16.88
N GLN A 71 -4.83 -6.98 -16.60
CA GLN A 71 -4.77 -5.52 -16.50
C GLN A 71 -3.53 -5.04 -17.22
N THR A 72 -3.67 -3.90 -17.89
CA THR A 72 -2.55 -3.24 -18.56
C THR A 72 -1.62 -2.59 -17.53
N TRP A 73 -0.39 -2.28 -17.93
CA TRP A 73 0.54 -1.57 -17.06
C TRP A 73 0.00 -0.21 -16.63
N ALA A 74 -0.66 0.53 -17.53
CA ALA A 74 -1.22 1.83 -17.24
C ALA A 74 -2.28 1.76 -16.12
N GLU A 75 -3.17 0.77 -16.16
CA GLU A 75 -4.18 0.54 -15.11
C GLU A 75 -3.54 0.25 -13.76
N ARG A 76 -2.50 -0.60 -13.75
CA ARG A 76 -1.76 -0.96 -12.53
C ARG A 76 -0.99 0.23 -11.96
N ALA A 77 -0.32 1.00 -12.80
CA ALA A 77 0.39 2.20 -12.39
C ALA A 77 -0.58 3.25 -11.83
N LEU A 78 -1.73 3.44 -12.50
CA LEU A 78 -2.80 4.34 -12.03
C LEU A 78 -3.27 3.97 -10.62
N ARG A 79 -3.40 2.67 -10.31
CA ARG A 79 -3.74 2.22 -8.94
C ARG A 79 -2.74 2.71 -7.91
N THR A 80 -1.44 2.69 -8.21
CA THR A 80 -0.42 3.17 -7.27
C THR A 80 -0.50 4.68 -7.10
N TYR A 81 -0.63 5.44 -8.19
CA TYR A 81 -0.70 6.91 -8.12
C TYR A 81 -1.99 7.42 -7.47
N THR A 82 -3.08 6.67 -7.58
CA THR A 82 -4.36 6.96 -6.92
C THR A 82 -4.47 6.35 -5.52
N LYS A 83 -3.51 5.52 -5.10
CA LYS A 83 -3.52 4.86 -3.79
C LYS A 83 -3.34 5.88 -2.67
N GLY A 84 -4.46 6.28 -2.07
CA GLY A 84 -4.49 7.25 -0.96
C GLY A 84 -4.98 8.65 -1.36
N HIS A 85 -5.13 8.95 -2.65
CA HIS A 85 -5.93 10.09 -3.09
C HIS A 85 -7.39 9.66 -3.18
N VAL A 86 -8.11 9.81 -2.07
CA VAL A 86 -9.58 9.70 -2.04
C VAL A 86 -10.24 10.86 -2.79
N GLU A 87 -9.48 11.95 -3.01
CA GLU A 87 -9.81 13.15 -3.78
C GLU A 87 -9.90 12.87 -5.30
N THR A 88 -10.78 11.95 -5.66
CA THR A 88 -11.36 11.94 -7.00
C THR A 88 -12.19 13.22 -7.18
N ALA A 89 -12.37 13.70 -8.40
CA ALA A 89 -13.20 14.89 -8.66
C ALA A 89 -14.61 14.78 -8.03
N ALA A 90 -15.15 13.55 -7.96
CA ALA A 90 -16.41 13.25 -7.30
C ALA A 90 -16.35 13.37 -5.76
N TYR A 91 -15.20 13.13 -5.13
CA TYR A 91 -15.02 13.31 -3.69
C TYR A 91 -14.90 14.80 -3.32
N GLU A 92 -14.16 15.58 -4.11
CA GLU A 92 -14.07 17.04 -3.91
C GLU A 92 -15.45 17.71 -4.04
N SER A 93 -16.24 17.35 -5.05
CA SER A 93 -17.59 17.90 -5.19
C SER A 93 -18.50 17.54 -4.00
N LEU A 94 -18.39 16.33 -3.45
CA LEU A 94 -19.16 15.91 -2.28
C LEU A 94 -18.70 16.60 -0.98
N LYS A 95 -17.44 17.04 -0.91
CA LYS A 95 -16.89 17.77 0.23
C LYS A 95 -17.44 19.19 0.25
N GLU A 96 -17.47 19.88 -0.89
CA GLU A 96 -18.08 21.20 -1.04
C GLU A 96 -19.55 21.20 -0.61
N ASP A 97 -20.33 20.22 -1.08
CA ASP A 97 -21.74 20.08 -0.70
C ASP A 97 -21.93 19.86 0.80
N LYS A 98 -21.09 19.04 1.44
CA LYS A 98 -21.13 18.84 2.90
C LYS A 98 -20.80 20.12 3.67
N GLU A 99 -19.82 20.87 3.21
CA GLU A 99 -19.49 22.17 3.79
C GLU A 99 -20.63 23.18 3.64
N LEU A 100 -21.31 23.19 2.48
CA LEU A 100 -22.47 24.05 2.27
C LEU A 100 -23.62 23.68 3.20
N LEU A 101 -23.97 22.39 3.29
CA LEU A 101 -25.03 21.90 4.16
C LEU A 101 -24.75 22.23 5.63
N THR A 102 -23.51 22.06 6.09
CA THR A 102 -23.14 22.43 7.47
C THR A 102 -23.30 23.93 7.70
N LYS A 103 -22.88 24.81 6.79
CA LYS A 103 -23.07 26.26 6.91
C LYS A 103 -24.56 26.65 6.97
N VAL A 104 -25.39 26.11 6.07
CA VAL A 104 -26.84 26.35 6.04
C VAL A 104 -27.51 25.86 7.33
N THR A 105 -27.10 24.70 7.82
CA THR A 105 -27.66 24.14 9.05
C THR A 105 -27.30 24.99 10.28
N HIS A 106 -26.05 25.47 10.37
CA HIS A 106 -25.63 26.35 11.46
C HIS A 106 -26.36 27.70 11.41
N SER A 107 -26.50 28.31 10.23
CA SER A 107 -27.23 29.58 10.10
C SER A 107 -28.69 29.42 10.50
N ALA A 108 -29.38 28.39 10.01
CA ALA A 108 -30.78 28.13 10.35
C ALA A 108 -30.98 27.93 11.87
N LYS A 109 -30.07 27.19 12.53
CA LYS A 109 -30.10 27.01 14.00
C LYS A 109 -29.89 28.32 14.74
N PHE A 110 -28.93 29.14 14.31
CA PHE A 110 -28.66 30.45 14.90
C PHE A 110 -29.89 31.36 14.81
N TYR A 111 -30.51 31.48 13.62
CA TYR A 111 -31.75 32.25 13.44
C TYR A 111 -32.90 31.72 14.29
N ALA A 112 -33.05 30.40 14.42
CA ALA A 112 -34.12 29.82 15.24
C ALA A 112 -33.94 30.10 16.75
N GLN A 113 -32.70 30.24 17.22
CA GLN A 113 -32.41 30.59 18.62
C GLN A 113 -32.70 32.06 18.92
N HIS A 114 -32.37 32.96 17.99
CA HIS A 114 -32.50 34.41 18.19
C HIS A 114 -33.81 35.02 17.70
N SER A 115 -34.69 34.25 17.05
CA SER A 115 -35.98 34.75 16.55
C SER A 115 -37.14 34.68 17.55
N LYS A 116 -36.89 34.22 18.78
CA LYS A 116 -37.90 34.10 19.85
C LYS A 116 -37.76 35.11 20.99
N GLU A 117 -36.91 36.12 20.83
CA GLU A 117 -36.89 37.33 21.66
C GLU A 117 -37.83 38.39 21.09
#